data_AF-A0A353N6A0-F1
#
_entry.id   AF-A0A353N6A0-F1
#
_cell.length_a   1.000
_cell.length_b   1.000
_cell.length_c   1.000
_cell.angle_alpha   90.00
_cell.angle_beta   90.00
_cell.angle_gamma   90.00
#
_symmetry.space_group_name_H-M   'P 1'
#
loop_
_entity.id
_entity.type
_entity.pdbx_description
1 polymer ?
#
loop_
_entity_poly.entity_id
_entity_poly.type
_entity_poly.pdbx_seq_one_letter_code
_entity_poly.pdbx_strand_id
1 'polypeptide(L)'
;MVGGPGLLLILLGAIVFIVLFTAKVKWHPFIVLLLAAYGVGLAAGMEANAIISAITSGFGGTLGSIGIVIAAGTIIGFILEKSGAALVMANSIIKLVGESRSALAMAFTGGIVSIPVFCDSGFVILSPLNRSLAARSKQSLSVYAIALSLGLYATHVFVPPTPGPIAAAGTLNADLGIVILLGLVVSIPSILAGYLFAKVFASKIYIDPKPETAPHATAKPEELPSVAKSFAPILVPVILIALKSIADYPSKPFGTGW
;
A
#
# COMPACT_ATOMS: atom_id res chain seq x y z
N MET A 1 -28.79 22.92 14.59
CA MET A 1 -27.68 22.43 13.75
C MET A 1 -26.46 23.28 14.01
N VAL A 2 -25.31 22.66 14.31
CA VAL A 2 -24.06 23.38 14.57
C VAL A 2 -23.51 23.92 13.25
N GLY A 3 -23.24 25.22 13.17
CA GLY A 3 -22.75 25.89 11.95
C GLY A 3 -21.24 26.17 11.98
N GLY A 4 -20.63 26.16 10.78
CA GLY A 4 -19.31 26.70 10.50
C GLY A 4 -18.20 26.26 11.47
N PRO A 5 -17.62 27.17 12.30
CA PRO A 5 -16.51 26.84 13.20
C PRO A 5 -16.78 25.70 14.19
N GLY A 6 -18.03 25.52 14.62
CA GLY A 6 -18.39 24.47 15.56
C GLY A 6 -18.20 23.05 14.99
N LEU A 7 -18.41 22.87 13.69
CA LEU A 7 -18.16 21.60 13.02
C LEU A 7 -16.67 21.28 12.91
N LEU A 8 -15.81 22.29 12.75
CA LEU A 8 -14.36 22.11 12.75
C LEU A 8 -13.85 21.65 14.12
N LEU A 9 -14.41 22.18 15.20
CA LEU A 9 -14.09 21.74 16.56
C LEU A 9 -14.56 20.30 16.82
N ILE A 10 -15.76 19.94 16.35
CA ILE A 10 -16.28 18.58 16.44
C ILE A 10 -15.38 17.62 15.64
N LEU A 11 -14.97 18.01 14.43
CA LEU A 11 -14.06 17.23 13.59
C LEU A 11 -12.70 17.03 14.27
N LEU A 12 -12.10 18.09 14.81
CA LEU A 12 -10.86 17.99 15.58
C LEU A 12 -11.01 17.07 16.79
N GLY A 13 -12.12 17.19 17.52
CA GLY A 13 -12.45 16.31 18.64
C GLY A 13 -12.55 14.85 18.20
N ALA A 14 -13.18 14.58 17.06
CA ALA A 14 -13.28 13.24 16.49
C ALA A 14 -11.92 12.67 16.07
N ILE A 15 -11.06 13.47 15.43
CA ILE A 15 -9.69 13.07 15.07
C ILE A 15 -8.89 12.72 16.33
N VAL A 16 -8.93 13.59 17.34
CA VAL A 16 -8.26 13.34 18.64
C VAL A 16 -8.81 12.08 19.29
N PHE A 17 -10.13 11.90 19.32
CA PHE A 17 -10.76 10.68 19.84
C PHE A 17 -10.26 9.43 19.10
N ILE A 18 -10.26 9.45 17.76
CA ILE A 18 -9.80 8.31 16.95
C ILE A 18 -8.35 7.98 17.28
N VAL A 19 -7.45 8.96 17.23
CA VAL A 19 -6.02 8.75 17.48
C VAL A 19 -5.77 8.26 18.90
N LEU A 20 -6.42 8.82 19.91
CA LEU A 20 -6.25 8.40 21.30
C LEU A 20 -6.72 6.97 21.51
N PHE A 21 -7.90 6.61 20.99
CA PHE A 21 -8.48 5.29 21.22
C PHE A 21 -7.78 4.20 20.40
N THR A 22 -7.29 4.49 19.18
CA THR A 22 -6.53 3.51 18.40
C THR A 22 -5.08 3.40 18.86
N ALA A 23 -4.38 4.49 19.14
CA ALA A 23 -2.96 4.46 19.46
C ALA A 23 -2.66 4.16 20.94
N LYS A 24 -3.44 4.76 21.86
CA LYS A 24 -3.20 4.64 23.31
C LYS A 24 -4.05 3.55 23.95
N VAL A 25 -5.36 3.56 23.69
CA VAL A 25 -6.30 2.58 24.27
C VAL A 25 -6.29 1.26 23.49
N LYS A 26 -5.75 1.27 22.25
CA LYS A 26 -5.60 0.11 21.37
C LYS A 26 -6.92 -0.59 21.05
N TRP A 27 -7.99 0.19 20.95
CA TRP A 27 -9.27 -0.32 20.45
C TRP A 27 -9.21 -0.58 18.96
N HIS A 28 -10.00 -1.55 18.49
CA HIS A 28 -10.05 -1.92 17.08
C HIS A 28 -10.52 -0.71 16.25
N PRO A 29 -9.77 -0.28 15.20
CA PRO A 29 -10.07 0.95 14.44
C PRO A 29 -11.50 1.02 13.91
N PHE A 30 -12.05 -0.10 13.44
CA PHE A 30 -13.44 -0.17 12.99
C PHE A 30 -14.45 0.28 14.05
N ILE A 31 -14.30 -0.18 15.29
CA ILE A 31 -15.20 0.18 16.39
C ILE A 31 -15.04 1.66 16.76
N VAL A 32 -13.79 2.13 16.82
CA VAL A 32 -13.48 3.52 17.14
C VAL A 32 -14.06 4.47 16.09
N LEU A 33 -13.92 4.15 14.81
CA LEU A 33 -14.46 4.96 13.71
C LEU A 33 -16.00 5.00 13.72
N LEU A 34 -16.65 3.88 14.03
CA LEU A 34 -18.11 3.82 14.13
C LEU A 34 -18.64 4.66 15.29
N LEU A 35 -17.99 4.58 16.45
CA LEU A 35 -18.32 5.41 17.62
C LEU A 35 -18.04 6.90 17.35
N ALA A 36 -16.93 7.22 16.68
CA ALA A 36 -16.60 8.58 16.30
C ALA A 36 -17.64 9.15 15.33
N ALA A 37 -18.04 8.40 14.29
CA ALA A 37 -19.08 8.82 13.35
C ALA A 37 -20.42 9.07 14.05
N TYR A 38 -20.81 8.17 14.97
CA TYR A 38 -22.03 8.33 15.76
C TYR A 38 -21.96 9.56 16.67
N GLY A 39 -20.83 9.75 17.36
CA GLY A 39 -20.58 10.89 18.24
C GLY A 39 -20.56 12.23 17.50
N VAL A 40 -19.98 12.28 16.30
CA VAL A 40 -20.00 13.45 15.42
C VAL A 40 -21.43 13.80 15.02
N GLY A 41 -22.23 12.81 14.63
CA GLY A 41 -23.63 13.01 14.28
C GLY A 41 -24.45 13.61 15.43
N LEU A 42 -24.28 13.07 16.65
CA LEU A 42 -24.94 13.60 17.84
C LEU A 42 -24.48 15.03 18.16
N ALA A 43 -23.18 15.29 18.11
CA ALA A 43 -22.62 16.62 18.38
C ALA A 43 -23.03 17.66 17.34
N ALA A 44 -23.25 17.25 16.08
CA ALA A 44 -23.79 18.11 15.03
C ALA A 44 -25.30 18.41 15.18
N GLY A 45 -25.99 17.69 16.07
CA GLY A 45 -27.42 17.82 16.33
C GLY A 45 -28.30 17.02 15.38
N MET A 46 -27.80 15.90 14.83
CA MET A 46 -28.60 14.98 14.03
C MET A 46 -29.50 14.10 14.92
N GLU A 47 -30.65 13.72 14.38
CA GLU A 47 -31.54 12.74 15.02
C GLU A 47 -30.92 11.33 14.96
N ALA A 48 -31.10 10.53 16.02
CA ALA A 48 -30.40 9.25 16.17
C ALA A 48 -30.63 8.28 14.99
N ASN A 49 -31.86 8.16 14.48
CA ASN A 49 -32.15 7.29 13.34
C ASN A 49 -31.52 7.81 12.04
N ALA A 50 -31.45 9.13 11.87
CA ALA A 50 -30.77 9.74 10.74
C ALA A 50 -29.24 9.47 10.77
N ILE A 51 -28.62 9.45 11.95
CA ILE A 51 -27.20 9.09 12.11
C ILE A 51 -26.95 7.65 11.68
N ILE A 52 -27.78 6.71 12.17
CA ILE A 52 -27.66 5.29 11.79
C ILE A 52 -27.79 5.14 10.28
N SER A 53 -28.81 5.79 9.69
CA SER A 53 -29.05 5.75 8.25
C SER A 53 -27.90 6.34 7.43
N ALA A 54 -27.29 7.43 7.90
CA ALA A 54 -26.13 8.04 7.26
C ALA A 54 -24.90 7.13 7.31
N ILE A 55 -24.64 6.49 8.47
CA ILE A 55 -23.52 5.55 8.65
C ILE A 55 -23.72 4.33 7.75
N THR A 56 -24.89 3.69 7.76
CA THR A 56 -25.15 2.48 6.96
C THR A 56 -25.15 2.77 5.47
N SER A 57 -25.72 3.89 5.03
CA SER A 57 -25.73 4.29 3.61
C SER A 57 -24.33 4.66 3.12
N GLY A 58 -23.56 5.42 3.91
CA GLY A 58 -22.18 5.78 3.56
C GLY A 58 -21.25 4.57 3.51
N PHE A 59 -21.35 3.68 4.49
CA PHE A 59 -20.60 2.42 4.51
C PHE A 59 -21.00 1.50 3.34
N GLY A 60 -22.30 1.34 3.09
CA GLY A 60 -22.84 0.53 2.01
C GLY A 60 -22.45 1.02 0.62
N GLY A 61 -22.53 2.34 0.37
CA GLY A 61 -22.10 2.93 -0.91
C GLY A 61 -20.60 2.76 -1.16
N THR A 62 -19.78 2.88 -0.10
CA THR A 62 -18.34 2.62 -0.20
C THR A 62 -18.06 1.14 -0.49
N LEU A 63 -18.71 0.21 0.22
CA LEU A 63 -18.58 -1.22 -0.07
C LEU A 63 -19.05 -1.60 -1.48
N GLY A 64 -20.14 -0.99 -1.94
CA GLY A 64 -20.69 -1.24 -3.28
C GLY A 64 -19.76 -0.76 -4.39
N SER A 65 -19.10 0.39 -4.22
CA SER A 65 -18.19 0.95 -5.22
C SER A 65 -16.84 0.23 -5.29
N ILE A 66 -16.26 -0.15 -4.15
CA ILE A 66 -14.87 -0.61 -4.09
C ILE A 66 -14.61 -1.88 -3.26
N GLY A 67 -15.61 -2.42 -2.57
CA GLY A 67 -15.43 -3.56 -1.66
C GLY A 67 -14.92 -4.84 -2.33
N ILE A 68 -15.42 -5.15 -3.54
CA ILE A 68 -14.96 -6.31 -4.32
C ILE A 68 -13.48 -6.17 -4.70
N VAL A 69 -13.06 -4.96 -5.10
CA VAL A 69 -11.67 -4.69 -5.49
C VAL A 69 -10.73 -4.88 -4.30
N ILE A 70 -11.13 -4.41 -3.11
CA ILE A 70 -10.37 -4.61 -1.87
C ILE A 70 -10.28 -6.12 -1.55
N ALA A 71 -11.40 -6.84 -1.58
CA ALA A 71 -11.41 -8.28 -1.29
C ALA A 71 -10.50 -9.06 -2.25
N ALA A 72 -10.63 -8.83 -3.55
CA ALA A 72 -9.76 -9.45 -4.56
C ALA A 72 -8.28 -9.09 -4.36
N GLY A 73 -7.98 -7.82 -4.08
CA GLY A 73 -6.63 -7.36 -3.78
C GLY A 73 -6.00 -8.07 -2.58
N THR A 74 -6.76 -8.25 -1.49
CA THR A 74 -6.28 -8.97 -0.30
C THR A 74 -6.03 -10.46 -0.58
N ILE A 75 -6.87 -11.12 -1.37
CA ILE A 75 -6.68 -12.52 -1.78
C ILE A 75 -5.40 -12.65 -2.62
N ILE A 76 -5.22 -11.77 -3.61
CA ILE A 76 -4.02 -11.72 -4.45
C ILE A 76 -2.77 -11.50 -3.60
N GLY A 77 -2.80 -10.54 -2.69
CA GLY A 77 -1.70 -10.24 -1.78
C GLY A 77 -1.31 -11.44 -0.91
N PHE A 78 -2.30 -12.11 -0.33
CA PHE A 78 -2.09 -13.30 0.48
C PHE A 78 -1.48 -14.46 -0.32
N ILE A 79 -1.99 -14.73 -1.53
CA ILE A 79 -1.45 -15.80 -2.39
C ILE A 79 0.00 -15.49 -2.78
N LEU A 80 0.31 -14.25 -3.17
CA LEU A 80 1.68 -13.83 -3.52
C LEU A 80 2.65 -13.95 -2.35
N GLU A 81 2.19 -13.61 -1.14
CA GLU A 81 2.96 -13.78 0.10
C GLU A 81 3.26 -15.27 0.34
N LYS A 82 2.25 -16.15 0.23
CA LYS A 82 2.43 -17.58 0.49
C LYS A 82 3.16 -18.33 -0.60
N SER A 83 3.09 -17.87 -1.85
CA SER A 83 3.74 -18.55 -2.99
C SER A 83 5.22 -18.20 -3.16
N GLY A 84 5.77 -17.29 -2.36
CA GLY A 84 7.16 -16.81 -2.53
C GLY A 84 7.38 -15.95 -3.78
N ALA A 85 6.32 -15.51 -4.46
CA ALA A 85 6.41 -14.68 -5.67
C ALA A 85 7.11 -13.33 -5.40
N ALA A 86 6.96 -12.78 -4.19
CA ALA A 86 7.69 -11.60 -3.73
C ALA A 86 9.21 -11.77 -3.84
N LEU A 87 9.74 -12.95 -3.49
CA LEU A 87 11.17 -13.26 -3.60
C LEU A 87 11.61 -13.36 -5.07
N VAL A 88 10.77 -13.95 -5.93
CA VAL A 88 11.05 -14.06 -7.38
C VAL A 88 11.09 -12.67 -8.03
N MET A 89 10.13 -11.80 -7.70
CA MET A 89 10.11 -10.41 -8.17
C MET A 89 11.36 -9.66 -7.73
N ALA A 90 11.72 -9.76 -6.45
CA ALA A 90 12.91 -9.13 -5.90
C ALA A 90 14.19 -9.56 -6.63
N ASN A 91 14.40 -10.87 -6.76
CA ASN A 91 15.57 -11.41 -7.47
C ASN A 91 15.60 -10.97 -8.95
N SER A 92 14.45 -10.86 -9.60
CA SER A 92 14.35 -10.39 -10.99
C SER A 92 14.76 -8.92 -11.11
N ILE A 93 14.28 -8.06 -10.20
CA ILE A 93 14.62 -6.63 -10.19
C ILE A 93 16.11 -6.42 -9.90
N ILE A 94 16.69 -7.18 -8.97
CA ILE A 94 18.12 -7.09 -8.65
C ILE A 94 18.97 -7.49 -9.86
N LYS A 95 18.58 -8.52 -10.61
CA LYS A 95 19.27 -8.90 -11.86
C LYS A 95 19.22 -7.80 -12.92
N LEU A 96 18.10 -7.07 -13.01
CA LEU A 96 17.90 -5.97 -13.94
C LEU A 96 18.69 -4.71 -13.56
N VAL A 97 18.65 -4.31 -12.29
CA VAL A 97 19.31 -3.09 -11.79
C VAL A 97 20.81 -3.31 -11.57
N GLY A 98 21.22 -4.52 -11.26
CA GLY A 98 22.59 -4.93 -11.00
C GLY A 98 22.96 -4.94 -9.52
N GLU A 99 23.86 -5.86 -9.16
CA GLU A 99 24.32 -6.03 -7.77
C GLU A 99 25.12 -4.83 -7.25
N SER A 100 25.74 -4.03 -8.11
CA SER A 100 26.47 -2.82 -7.71
C SER A 100 25.57 -1.72 -7.16
N ARG A 101 24.26 -1.79 -7.43
CA ARG A 101 23.23 -0.86 -6.95
C ARG A 101 22.14 -1.60 -6.18
N SER A 102 22.51 -2.66 -5.48
CA SER A 102 21.62 -3.55 -4.72
C SER A 102 20.71 -2.82 -3.73
N ALA A 103 21.16 -1.76 -3.05
CA ALA A 103 20.29 -0.94 -2.18
C ALA A 103 19.18 -0.18 -2.96
N LEU A 104 19.48 0.30 -4.17
CA LEU A 104 18.49 0.93 -5.05
C LEU A 104 17.53 -0.12 -5.61
N ALA A 105 18.06 -1.28 -6.01
CA ALA A 105 17.26 -2.41 -6.44
C ALA A 105 16.28 -2.85 -5.34
N MET A 106 16.69 -2.82 -4.08
CA MET A 106 15.82 -3.11 -2.94
C MET A 106 14.72 -2.06 -2.72
N ALA A 107 15.00 -0.78 -2.95
CA ALA A 107 13.96 0.26 -2.90
C ALA A 107 12.88 0.04 -3.97
N PHE A 108 13.28 -0.20 -5.23
CA PHE A 108 12.33 -0.49 -6.31
C PHE A 108 11.61 -1.83 -6.13
N THR A 109 12.30 -2.83 -5.58
CA THR A 109 11.68 -4.10 -5.17
C THR A 109 10.57 -3.86 -4.17
N GLY A 110 10.83 -3.07 -3.13
CA GLY A 110 9.80 -2.67 -2.17
C GLY A 110 8.61 -2.02 -2.87
N GLY A 111 8.87 -1.06 -3.75
CA GLY A 111 7.83 -0.38 -4.51
C GLY A 111 6.95 -1.32 -5.35
N ILE A 112 7.55 -2.26 -6.07
CA ILE A 112 6.76 -3.18 -6.91
C ILE A 112 6.00 -4.21 -6.04
N VAL A 113 6.67 -4.77 -5.03
CA VAL A 113 6.08 -5.83 -4.20
C VAL A 113 4.95 -5.30 -3.32
N SER A 114 4.98 -4.04 -2.88
CA SER A 114 3.93 -3.51 -1.99
C SER A 114 2.62 -3.12 -2.68
N ILE A 115 2.58 -3.13 -4.02
CA ILE A 115 1.33 -2.90 -4.76
C ILE A 115 0.29 -3.97 -4.36
N PRO A 116 0.61 -5.28 -4.43
CA PRO A 116 -0.30 -6.31 -3.95
C PRO A 116 -0.05 -6.77 -2.51
N VAL A 117 1.17 -6.65 -1.98
CA VAL A 117 1.53 -7.14 -0.63
C VAL A 117 1.53 -5.99 0.36
N PHE A 118 1.01 -6.19 1.58
CA PHE A 118 1.07 -5.16 2.62
C PHE A 118 2.52 -4.80 2.97
N CYS A 119 2.78 -3.54 3.31
CA CYS A 119 4.13 -3.06 3.63
C CYS A 119 4.79 -3.86 4.75
N ASP A 120 4.02 -4.23 5.78
CA ASP A 120 4.53 -4.95 6.95
C ASP A 120 4.93 -6.39 6.57
N SER A 121 4.02 -7.12 5.92
CA SER A 121 4.29 -8.47 5.38
C SER A 121 5.44 -8.43 4.38
N GLY A 122 5.42 -7.49 3.44
CA GLY A 122 6.45 -7.34 2.41
C GLY A 122 7.84 -7.10 3.00
N PHE A 123 7.94 -6.28 4.04
CA PHE A 123 9.20 -6.07 4.75
C PHE A 123 9.71 -7.36 5.39
N VAL A 124 8.84 -8.11 6.10
CA VAL A 124 9.21 -9.36 6.75
C VAL A 124 9.64 -10.42 5.74
N ILE A 125 8.89 -10.59 4.64
CA ILE A 125 9.20 -11.56 3.58
C ILE A 125 10.52 -11.26 2.90
N LEU A 126 10.81 -9.98 2.65
CA LEU A 126 12.03 -9.56 1.95
C LEU A 126 13.22 -9.32 2.89
N SER A 127 13.01 -9.30 4.22
CA SER A 127 14.06 -9.08 5.22
C SER A 127 15.26 -10.04 5.10
N PRO A 128 15.07 -11.36 4.89
CA PRO A 128 16.19 -12.28 4.69
C PRO A 128 17.03 -11.94 3.46
N LEU A 129 16.38 -11.62 2.34
CA LEU A 129 17.05 -11.18 1.12
C LEU A 129 17.79 -9.85 1.33
N ASN A 130 17.16 -8.92 2.04
CA ASN A 130 17.71 -7.61 2.36
C ASN A 130 19.00 -7.72 3.20
N ARG A 131 19.00 -8.58 4.23
CA ARG A 131 20.17 -8.89 5.05
C ARG A 131 21.29 -9.54 4.22
N SER A 132 20.94 -10.51 3.38
CA SER A 132 21.90 -11.17 2.48
C SER A 132 22.61 -10.18 1.53
N LEU A 133 21.86 -9.26 0.93
CA LEU A 133 22.43 -8.24 0.04
C LEU A 133 23.30 -7.24 0.79
N ALA A 134 22.90 -6.81 2.00
CA ALA A 134 23.71 -5.95 2.84
C ALA A 134 25.07 -6.60 3.17
N ALA A 135 25.05 -7.88 3.56
CA ALA A 135 26.26 -8.67 3.85
C ALA A 135 27.18 -8.80 2.63
N ARG A 136 26.62 -9.14 1.45
CA ARG A 136 27.39 -9.27 0.20
C ARG A 136 27.97 -7.94 -0.28
N SER A 137 27.21 -6.85 -0.12
CA SER A 137 27.60 -5.51 -0.58
C SER A 137 28.52 -4.79 0.41
N LYS A 138 28.85 -5.40 1.56
CA LYS A 138 29.64 -4.81 2.66
C LYS A 138 29.11 -3.45 3.12
N GLN A 139 27.80 -3.25 3.00
CA GLN A 139 27.11 -2.04 3.39
C GLN A 139 26.25 -2.33 4.62
N SER A 140 25.94 -1.28 5.38
CA SER A 140 25.14 -1.45 6.58
C SER A 140 23.71 -1.91 6.27
N LEU A 141 23.18 -2.80 7.11
CA LEU A 141 21.79 -3.24 7.06
C LEU A 141 20.80 -2.07 7.16
N SER A 142 21.16 -0.98 7.85
CA SER A 142 20.32 0.22 7.97
C SER A 142 19.94 0.82 6.62
N VAL A 143 20.89 0.91 5.68
CA VAL A 143 20.67 1.43 4.33
C VAL A 143 19.66 0.57 3.58
N TYR A 144 19.82 -0.75 3.66
CA TYR A 144 18.98 -1.74 3.01
C TYR A 144 17.58 -1.78 3.62
N ALA A 145 17.49 -1.79 4.95
CA ALA A 145 16.23 -1.77 5.68
C ALA A 145 15.42 -0.51 5.34
N ILE A 146 16.04 0.68 5.44
CA ILE A 146 15.33 1.94 5.16
C ILE A 146 15.00 2.07 3.67
N ALA A 147 15.89 1.67 2.76
CA ALA A 147 15.60 1.69 1.32
C ALA A 147 14.40 0.79 0.98
N LEU A 148 14.38 -0.44 1.50
CA LEU A 148 13.26 -1.37 1.32
C LEU A 148 11.97 -0.80 1.94
N SER A 149 12.01 -0.33 3.20
CA SER A 149 10.83 0.21 3.89
C SER A 149 10.23 1.39 3.14
N LEU A 150 11.04 2.40 2.78
CA LEU A 150 10.55 3.57 2.07
C LEU A 150 10.07 3.24 0.66
N GLY A 151 10.71 2.26 0.00
CA GLY A 151 10.24 1.69 -1.25
C GLY A 151 8.84 1.07 -1.12
N LEU A 152 8.65 0.19 -0.13
CA LEU A 152 7.36 -0.44 0.16
C LEU A 152 6.28 0.62 0.42
N TYR A 153 6.56 1.62 1.25
CA TYR A 153 5.59 2.65 1.58
C TYR A 153 5.18 3.52 0.39
N ALA A 154 6.12 3.84 -0.52
CA ALA A 154 5.86 4.77 -1.63
C ALA A 154 4.66 4.35 -2.48
N THR A 155 4.66 3.14 -3.02
CA THR A 155 3.54 2.64 -3.83
C THR A 155 2.36 2.19 -2.97
N HIS A 156 2.59 1.72 -1.74
CA HIS A 156 1.51 1.27 -0.85
C HIS A 156 0.49 2.40 -0.56
N VAL A 157 0.95 3.65 -0.46
CA VAL A 157 0.09 4.81 -0.18
C VAL A 157 -0.42 5.53 -1.43
N PHE A 158 0.11 5.23 -2.62
CA PHE A 158 -0.26 5.95 -3.85
C PHE A 158 -0.95 5.09 -4.90
N VAL A 159 -0.73 3.77 -4.90
CA VAL A 159 -1.12 2.90 -6.01
C VAL A 159 -2.17 1.88 -5.56
N PRO A 160 -3.41 1.96 -6.09
CA PRO A 160 -4.38 0.86 -5.97
C PRO A 160 -3.80 -0.48 -6.47
N PRO A 161 -4.13 -1.64 -5.86
CA PRO A 161 -5.37 -1.91 -5.14
C PRO A 161 -5.28 -1.81 -3.60
N THR A 162 -4.31 -1.08 -3.06
CA THR A 162 -4.21 -0.95 -1.60
C THR A 162 -5.45 -0.22 -1.02
N PRO A 163 -5.94 -0.61 0.16
CA PRO A 163 -7.21 -0.11 0.68
C PRO A 163 -7.31 1.42 0.78
N GLY A 164 -6.22 2.10 1.16
CA GLY A 164 -6.19 3.56 1.29
C GLY A 164 -6.43 4.30 -0.02
N PRO A 165 -5.57 4.13 -1.04
CA PRO A 165 -5.77 4.68 -2.39
C PRO A 165 -7.11 4.33 -3.02
N ILE A 166 -7.56 3.08 -2.89
CA ILE A 166 -8.89 2.70 -3.38
C ILE A 166 -9.98 3.50 -2.66
N ALA A 167 -9.93 3.60 -1.32
CA ALA A 167 -10.93 4.33 -0.54
C ALA A 167 -10.97 5.83 -0.90
N ALA A 168 -9.80 6.44 -1.11
CA ALA A 168 -9.70 7.81 -1.57
C ALA A 168 -10.32 7.99 -2.98
N ALA A 169 -9.99 7.08 -3.91
CA ALA A 169 -10.55 7.10 -5.26
C ALA A 169 -12.09 6.93 -5.24
N GLY A 170 -12.61 5.98 -4.45
CA GLY A 170 -14.05 5.76 -4.29
C GLY A 170 -14.78 6.96 -3.70
N THR A 171 -14.20 7.60 -2.67
CA THR A 171 -14.79 8.79 -2.03
C THR A 171 -14.85 9.98 -2.99
N LEU A 172 -13.81 10.15 -3.82
CA LEU A 172 -13.74 11.24 -4.80
C LEU A 172 -14.43 10.90 -6.14
N ASN A 173 -14.99 9.70 -6.28
CA ASN A 173 -15.50 9.16 -7.55
C ASN A 173 -14.47 9.29 -8.70
N ALA A 174 -13.19 9.12 -8.38
CA ALA A 174 -12.09 9.24 -9.33
C ALA A 174 -11.94 7.95 -10.17
N ASP A 175 -11.56 8.11 -11.44
CA ASP A 175 -11.26 6.96 -12.29
C ASP A 175 -10.02 6.21 -11.77
N LEU A 176 -10.18 4.91 -11.52
CA LEU A 176 -9.16 4.09 -10.90
C LEU A 176 -7.92 3.93 -11.79
N GLY A 177 -8.08 3.90 -13.11
CA GLY A 177 -6.97 3.81 -14.05
C GLY A 177 -6.10 5.06 -14.03
N ILE A 178 -6.71 6.24 -13.98
CA ILE A 178 -5.98 7.51 -13.82
C ILE A 178 -5.25 7.55 -12.48
N VAL A 179 -5.90 7.13 -11.38
CA VAL A 179 -5.28 7.10 -10.05
C VAL A 179 -4.06 6.17 -10.03
N ILE A 180 -4.16 4.98 -10.65
CA ILE A 180 -3.02 4.06 -10.77
C ILE A 180 -1.89 4.70 -11.57
N LEU A 181 -2.19 5.31 -12.73
CA LEU A 181 -1.18 5.94 -13.59
C LEU A 181 -0.42 7.05 -12.83
N LEU A 182 -1.17 7.98 -12.23
CA LEU A 182 -0.58 9.08 -11.46
C LEU A 182 0.17 8.57 -10.23
N GLY A 183 -0.40 7.57 -9.53
CA GLY A 183 0.23 6.94 -8.38
C GLY A 183 1.58 6.31 -8.72
N LEU A 184 1.68 5.59 -9.85
CA LEU A 184 2.94 5.01 -10.33
C LEU A 184 3.96 6.09 -10.67
N VAL A 185 3.54 7.15 -11.37
CA VAL A 185 4.41 8.27 -11.72
C VAL A 185 4.95 8.98 -10.48
N VAL A 186 4.11 9.23 -9.47
CA VAL A 186 4.50 9.88 -8.21
C VAL A 186 5.31 8.95 -7.30
N SER A 187 5.12 7.64 -7.42
CA SER A 187 5.90 6.66 -6.64
C SER A 187 7.37 6.64 -7.03
N ILE A 188 7.72 6.82 -8.31
CA ILE A 188 9.12 6.82 -8.76
C ILE A 188 9.98 7.86 -8.04
N PRO A 189 9.66 9.18 -8.06
CA PRO A 189 10.45 10.18 -7.34
C PRO A 189 10.41 9.95 -5.83
N SER A 190 9.32 9.40 -5.28
CA SER A 190 9.20 9.07 -3.85
C SER A 190 10.17 7.94 -3.45
N ILE A 191 10.26 6.87 -4.25
CA ILE A 191 11.21 5.77 -4.06
C ILE A 191 12.65 6.30 -4.14
N LEU A 192 12.93 7.15 -5.14
CA LEU A 192 14.26 7.75 -5.31
C LEU A 192 14.64 8.65 -4.13
N ALA A 193 13.72 9.49 -3.65
CA ALA A 193 13.93 10.31 -2.47
C ALA A 193 14.18 9.45 -1.22
N GLY A 194 13.41 8.37 -1.03
CA GLY A 194 13.62 7.42 0.07
C GLY A 194 14.96 6.69 -0.01
N TYR A 195 15.37 6.29 -1.21
CA TYR A 195 16.70 5.71 -1.45
C TYR A 195 17.83 6.70 -1.14
N LEU A 196 17.72 7.94 -1.61
CA LEU A 196 18.72 8.98 -1.32
C LEU A 196 18.80 9.26 0.18
N PHE A 197 17.66 9.31 0.86
CA PHE A 197 17.62 9.42 2.31
C PHE A 197 18.33 8.25 2.99
N ALA A 198 18.07 7.02 2.57
CA ALA A 198 18.77 5.83 3.09
C ALA A 198 20.29 5.92 2.86
N LYS A 199 20.71 6.34 1.66
CA LYS A 199 22.13 6.46 1.31
C LYS A 199 22.85 7.55 2.11
N VAL A 200 22.20 8.68 2.38
CA VAL A 200 22.84 9.84 3.04
C VAL A 200 22.76 9.77 4.57
N PHE A 201 21.62 9.35 5.11
CA PHE A 201 21.36 9.39 6.55
C PHE A 201 21.45 8.01 7.19
N ALA A 202 20.83 6.98 6.60
CA ALA A 202 20.88 5.64 7.19
C ALA A 202 22.29 5.05 7.18
N SER A 203 23.10 5.38 6.18
CA SER A 203 24.51 4.96 6.10
C SER A 203 25.38 5.43 7.26
N LYS A 204 24.96 6.47 8.00
CA LYS A 204 25.65 6.96 9.20
C LYS A 204 25.45 6.04 10.41
N ILE A 205 24.46 5.17 10.38
CA ILE A 205 24.16 4.21 11.44
C ILE A 205 24.61 2.84 10.97
N TYR A 206 25.70 2.33 11.54
CA TYR A 206 26.19 1.00 11.21
C TYR A 206 25.46 -0.07 12.03
N ILE A 207 24.62 -0.82 11.35
CA ILE A 207 24.06 -2.10 11.78
C ILE A 207 24.76 -3.21 11.00
N ASP A 208 25.39 -4.13 11.73
CA ASP A 208 26.01 -5.33 11.18
C ASP A 208 24.91 -6.24 10.58
N PRO A 209 24.99 -6.62 9.30
CA PRO A 209 24.02 -7.50 8.66
C PRO A 209 24.07 -8.96 9.16
N LYS A 210 24.90 -9.29 10.15
CA LYS A 210 25.01 -10.61 10.79
C LYS A 210 23.66 -11.33 10.82
N PRO A 211 23.60 -12.58 10.31
CA PRO A 211 22.39 -13.36 10.44
C PRO A 211 22.21 -13.65 11.93
N GLU A 212 21.16 -13.10 12.55
CA GLU A 212 20.54 -13.82 13.65
C GLU A 212 20.28 -15.23 13.14
N THR A 213 20.83 -16.19 13.86
CA THR A 213 20.63 -17.62 13.70
C THR A 213 19.13 -17.92 13.74
N ALA A 214 18.47 -17.76 12.61
CA ALA A 214 17.11 -18.20 12.41
C ALA A 214 17.12 -19.08 11.16
N PRO A 215 16.67 -20.34 11.26
CA PRO A 215 16.46 -21.19 10.11
C PRO A 215 15.24 -20.63 9.36
N HIS A 216 15.45 -19.62 8.53
CA HIS A 216 14.40 -19.11 7.68
C HIS A 216 14.37 -19.98 6.44
N ALA A 217 13.27 -20.73 6.30
CA ALA A 217 12.93 -21.50 5.13
C ALA A 217 12.93 -20.57 3.91
N THR A 218 14.08 -20.44 3.26
CA THR A 218 14.11 -20.12 1.84
C THR A 218 13.36 -21.26 1.18
N ALA A 219 12.14 -20.98 0.70
CA ALA A 219 11.42 -21.93 -0.14
C ALA A 219 12.40 -22.52 -1.14
N LYS A 220 12.40 -23.85 -1.29
CA LYS A 220 13.34 -24.50 -2.19
C LYS A 220 13.16 -23.88 -3.59
N PRO A 221 14.23 -23.69 -4.37
CA PRO A 221 14.12 -23.11 -5.71
C PRO A 221 13.07 -23.79 -6.61
N GLU A 222 12.79 -25.07 -6.35
CA GLU A 222 11.80 -25.91 -7.04
C GLU A 222 10.34 -25.56 -6.72
N GLU A 223 10.06 -24.83 -5.64
CA GLU A 223 8.71 -24.44 -5.19
C GLU A 223 8.32 -23.02 -5.64
N LEU A 224 9.25 -22.28 -6.26
CA LEU A 224 9.02 -20.88 -6.64
C LEU A 224 8.29 -20.75 -7.99
N PRO A 225 7.33 -19.82 -8.12
CA PRO A 225 6.66 -19.55 -9.39
C PRO A 225 7.62 -18.95 -10.41
N SER A 226 7.28 -19.08 -11.69
CA SER A 226 8.02 -18.39 -12.76
C SER A 226 7.89 -16.86 -12.64
N VAL A 227 8.82 -16.13 -13.24
CA VAL A 227 8.81 -14.66 -13.25
C VAL A 227 7.47 -14.14 -13.78
N ALA A 228 7.00 -14.64 -14.92
CA ALA A 228 5.71 -14.24 -15.48
C ALA A 228 4.54 -14.46 -14.50
N LYS A 229 4.47 -15.62 -13.84
CA LYS A 229 3.43 -15.92 -12.83
C LYS A 229 3.55 -15.04 -11.59
N SER A 230 4.75 -14.57 -11.25
CA SER A 230 5.00 -13.71 -10.09
C SER A 230 4.54 -12.27 -10.32
N PHE A 231 4.70 -11.74 -11.54
CA PHE A 231 4.26 -10.39 -11.91
C PHE A 231 2.80 -10.33 -12.38
N ALA A 232 2.22 -11.45 -12.82
CA ALA A 232 0.85 -11.50 -13.33
C ALA A 232 -0.22 -10.91 -12.38
N PRO A 233 -0.19 -11.16 -11.05
CA PRO A 233 -1.23 -10.62 -10.17
C PRO A 233 -1.14 -9.10 -9.96
N ILE A 234 -0.06 -8.45 -10.41
CA ILE A 234 0.07 -6.99 -10.49
C ILE A 234 -0.38 -6.52 -11.87
N LEU A 235 0.20 -7.09 -12.92
CA LEU A 235 0.01 -6.63 -14.29
C LEU A 235 -1.41 -6.87 -14.80
N VAL A 236 -2.02 -8.02 -14.48
CA VAL A 236 -3.35 -8.37 -14.97
C VAL A 236 -4.42 -7.39 -14.47
N PRO A 237 -4.56 -7.12 -13.15
CA PRO A 237 -5.50 -6.11 -12.68
C PRO A 237 -5.24 -4.72 -13.26
N VAL A 238 -3.98 -4.28 -13.32
CA VAL A 238 -3.62 -2.96 -13.87
C VAL A 238 -4.01 -2.83 -15.35
N ILE A 239 -3.73 -3.85 -16.15
CA ILE A 239 -4.10 -3.87 -17.58
C ILE A 239 -5.63 -3.87 -17.74
N LEU A 240 -6.35 -4.68 -16.98
CA LEU A 240 -7.83 -4.73 -17.05
C LEU A 240 -8.46 -3.39 -16.65
N ILE A 241 -7.95 -2.75 -15.61
CA ILE A 241 -8.41 -1.41 -15.18
C ILE A 241 -8.09 -0.37 -16.24
N ALA A 242 -6.87 -0.39 -16.81
CA ALA A 242 -6.49 0.53 -17.88
C ALA A 242 -7.37 0.35 -19.14
N LEU A 243 -7.66 -0.90 -19.53
CA LEU A 243 -8.56 -1.20 -20.65
C LEU A 243 -9.98 -0.68 -20.40
N LYS A 244 -10.50 -0.83 -19.17
CA LYS A 244 -11.79 -0.28 -18.77
C LYS A 244 -11.78 1.25 -18.85
N SER A 245 -10.77 1.93 -18.33
CA SER A 245 -10.63 3.38 -18.42
C SER A 245 -10.52 3.88 -19.88
N ILE A 246 -9.84 3.14 -20.77
CA ILE A 246 -9.78 3.45 -22.20
C ILE A 246 -11.15 3.25 -22.87
N ALA A 247 -11.86 2.18 -22.54
CA ALA A 247 -13.18 1.90 -23.09
C ALA A 247 -14.22 2.95 -22.66
N ASP A 248 -14.13 3.42 -21.42
CA ASP A 248 -14.99 4.48 -20.89
C ASP A 248 -14.62 5.87 -21.46
N TYR A 249 -13.43 6.01 -22.04
CA TYR A 249 -13.01 7.26 -22.67
C TYR A 249 -13.85 7.49 -23.95
N PRO A 250 -14.41 8.70 -24.18
CA PRO A 250 -15.29 8.99 -25.31
C PRO A 250 -14.52 9.06 -26.65
N SER A 251 -13.94 7.94 -27.09
CA SER A 251 -13.19 7.78 -28.32
C SER A 251 -13.67 6.56 -29.10
N LYS A 252 -13.79 6.66 -30.43
CA LYS A 252 -14.18 5.51 -31.28
C LYS A 252 -13.05 4.47 -31.28
N PRO A 253 -13.33 3.16 -31.20
CA PRO A 253 -14.63 2.50 -31.38
C PRO A 253 -15.40 2.15 -30.09
N PHE A 254 -14.90 2.53 -28.89
CA PHE A 254 -15.44 2.05 -27.61
C PHE A 254 -16.29 3.07 -26.83
N GLY A 255 -16.07 4.38 -27.02
CA GLY A 255 -16.83 5.45 -26.39
C GLY A 255 -17.94 6.03 -27.28
N THR A 256 -18.82 6.85 -26.70
CA THR A 256 -19.96 7.47 -27.42
C THR A 256 -19.57 8.41 -28.56
N GLY A 257 -18.27 8.73 -28.70
CA GLY A 257 -17.79 9.74 -29.64
C GLY A 257 -18.29 11.14 -29.25
N TRP A 258 -17.47 12.14 -29.50
CA TRP A 258 -17.99 13.48 -29.71
C TRP A 258 -18.41 13.60 -31.17
#